data_AF-A0A1H4YKX4-F1
#
_entry.id   AF-A0A1H4YKX4-F1
#
_cell.length_a   1.000
_cell.length_b   1.000
_cell.length_c   1.000
_cell.angle_alpha   90.00
_cell.angle_beta   90.00
_cell.angle_gamma   90.00
#
_symmetry.space_group_name_H-M   'P 1'
#
loop_
_entity.id
_entity.type
_entity.pdbx_description
1 polymer ?
#
loop_
_entity_poly.entity_id
_entity_poly.type
_entity_poly.pdbx_seq_one_letter_code
_entity_poly.pdbx_strand_id
1 'polypeptide(L)' 'MMHIPRTMFAAAIDRFGGPKAITGHALPVPPLDVDEVMIAVDTAGVGPWDAEACLQSPVKPRGER' A
#
# COMPACT_ATOMS: atom_id res chain seq x y z
N MET A 1 -11.97 -19.37 16.63
CA MET A 1 -12.61 -18.28 15.86
C MET A 1 -11.52 -17.29 15.51
N MET A 2 -11.26 -17.04 14.23
CA MET A 2 -10.28 -16.03 13.82
C MET A 2 -10.94 -14.65 13.93
N HIS A 3 -10.39 -13.76 14.76
CA HIS A 3 -10.88 -12.40 14.92
C HIS A 3 -10.09 -11.48 13.99
N ILE A 4 -10.77 -10.79 13.08
CA ILE A 4 -10.15 -9.75 12.25
C ILE A 4 -10.02 -8.47 13.10
N PRO A 5 -8.82 -7.90 13.29
CA PRO A 5 -8.63 -6.71 14.10
C PRO A 5 -9.28 -5.48 13.42
N ARG A 6 -9.53 -4.42 14.21
CA ARG A 6 -10.05 -3.16 13.65
C ARG A 6 -8.99 -2.38 12.86
N THR A 7 -7.72 -2.61 13.17
CA THR A 7 -6.57 -1.92 12.59
C THR A 7 -5.47 -2.92 12.23
N MET A 8 -4.67 -2.59 11.22
CA MET A 8 -3.46 -3.29 10.79
C MET A 8 -2.26 -2.36 10.81
N PHE A 9 -1.06 -2.92 10.91
CA PHE A 9 0.17 -2.18 10.67
C PHE A 9 0.54 -2.26 9.19
N ALA A 10 0.81 -1.11 8.56
CA ALA A 10 1.12 -1.02 7.14
C ALA A 10 2.24 -0.02 6.87
N ALA A 11 2.99 -0.27 5.81
CA ALA A 11 3.83 0.73 5.17
C ALA A 11 2.94 1.69 4.38
N ALA A 12 2.98 2.99 4.70
CA ALA A 12 2.16 4.00 4.04
C ALA A 12 3.01 5.20 3.59
N ILE A 13 2.46 5.96 2.64
CA ILE A 13 3.07 7.15 2.05
C ILE A 13 2.11 8.32 2.29
N ASP A 14 2.45 9.19 3.24
CA ASP A 14 1.63 10.37 3.53
C ASP A 14 1.94 11.56 2.61
N ARG A 15 3.15 11.56 2.02
CA ARG A 15 3.64 12.60 1.11
C ARG A 15 4.67 12.03 0.15
N PHE A 16 4.77 12.64 -1.03
CA PHE A 16 5.87 12.32 -1.94
C PHE A 16 7.20 12.85 -1.40
N GLY A 17 8.30 12.18 -1.74
CA GLY A 17 9.65 12.54 -1.27
C GLY A 17 10.71 11.46 -1.42
N GLY A 18 10.44 10.42 -2.23
CA GLY A 18 11.32 9.26 -2.36
C GLY A 18 11.18 8.25 -1.21
N PRO A 19 12.00 7.18 -1.18
CA PRO A 19 11.75 6.00 -0.35
C PRO A 19 11.66 6.26 1.17
N LYS A 20 12.31 7.32 1.66
CA LYS A 20 12.24 7.72 3.08
C LYS A 20 10.86 8.24 3.50
N ALA A 21 9.96 8.48 2.55
CA ALA A 21 8.58 8.84 2.83
C ALA A 21 7.72 7.63 3.23
N ILE A 22 8.21 6.39 3.04
CA ILE A 22 7.54 5.19 3.53
C ILE A 22 7.74 5.09 5.03
N THR A 23 6.66 5.18 5.79
CA THR A 23 6.65 5.01 7.25
C THR A 23 5.63 3.97 7.67
N GLY A 24 5.79 3.43 8.88
CA GLY A 24 4.86 2.46 9.45
C GLY A 24 3.69 3.14 10.15
N HIS A 25 2.46 2.71 9.85
CA HIS A 25 1.24 3.26 10.44
C HIS A 25 0.29 2.17 10.89
N ALA A 26 -0.44 2.43 11.98
CA ALA A 26 -1.65 1.67 12.31
C ALA A 26 -2.83 2.27 11.53
N LEU A 27 -3.38 1.51 10.58
CA LEU A 27 -4.48 1.92 9.71
C LEU A 27 -5.69 1.00 9.92
N PRO A 28 -6.92 1.43 9.60
CA PRO A 28 -8.07 0.53 9.57
C PRO A 28 -7.80 -0.68 8.67
N VAL A 29 -8.31 -1.85 9.06
CA VAL A 29 -8.35 -2.99 8.13
C VAL A 29 -9.26 -2.62 6.95
N PRO A 30 -8.83 -2.86 5.68
CA PRO A 30 -9.63 -2.53 4.51
C PRO A 30 -11.01 -3.22 4.53
N PRO A 31 -12.05 -2.58 3.97
CA PRO A 31 -13.31 -3.27 3.71
C PRO A 31 -13.07 -4.42 2.73
N LEU A 32 -13.96 -5.42 2.74
CA LEU A 32 -13.88 -6.60 1.89
C LEU A 32 -15.20 -6.75 1.13
N ASP A 33 -15.14 -6.74 -0.20
CA ASP A 33 -16.30 -7.01 -1.05
C ASP A 33 -16.49 -8.51 -1.32
N VAL A 34 -17.64 -8.86 -1.92
CA VAL A 34 -18.08 -10.26 -2.11
C VAL A 34 -17.12 -11.12 -2.94
N ASP A 35 -16.35 -10.52 -3.83
CA ASP A 35 -15.42 -11.19 -4.74
C ASP A 35 -13.94 -11.06 -4.31
N GLU A 36 -13.69 -10.59 -3.09
CA GLU A 36 -12.36 -10.36 -2.55
C GLU A 36 -12.01 -11.34 -1.43
N VAL A 37 -10.71 -11.47 -1.16
CA VAL A 37 -10.20 -12.26 -0.03
C VAL A 37 -9.30 -11.42 0.86
N MET A 38 -9.45 -11.61 2.18
CA MET A 38 -8.57 -11.01 3.19
C MET A 38 -7.41 -11.96 3.50
N ILE A 39 -6.19 -11.48 3.37
CA ILE A 39 -4.97 -12.25 3.65
C ILE A 39 -4.22 -11.57 4.80
N ALA A 40 -3.99 -12.31 5.88
CA ALA A 40 -3.06 -11.89 6.92
C ALA A 40 -1.63 -12.11 6.40
N VAL A 41 -0.98 -11.03 5.97
CA VAL A 41 0.36 -11.07 5.39
C VAL A 41 1.39 -11.29 6.50
N ASP A 42 2.17 -12.37 6.39
CA ASP A 42 3.31 -12.65 7.28
C ASP A 42 4.59 -11.96 6.77
N THR A 43 4.83 -12.01 5.45
CA THR A 43 5.98 -11.40 4.79
C THR A 43 5.61 -10.81 3.43
N ALA A 44 6.36 -9.79 2.98
CA ALA A 44 6.20 -9.16 1.68
C ALA A 44 7.57 -8.93 1.01
N GLY A 45 7.60 -9.06 -0.33
CA GLY A 45 8.78 -8.70 -1.12
C GLY A 45 8.82 -7.20 -1.43
N VAL A 46 10.02 -6.64 -1.55
CA VAL A 46 10.25 -5.23 -1.91
C VAL A 46 10.83 -5.16 -3.32
N GLY A 47 10.31 -4.26 -4.16
CA GLY A 47 10.75 -4.03 -5.52
C GLY A 47 11.00 -2.55 -5.85
N PRO A 48 11.58 -2.23 -7.02
CA PRO A 48 11.85 -0.85 -7.43
C PRO A 48 10.59 0.04 -7.46
N TRP A 49 9.43 -0.55 -7.77
CA TRP A 49 8.16 0.17 -7.84
C TRP A 49 7.71 0.76 -6.49
N ASP A 50 8.16 0.20 -5.35
CA ASP A 50 7.83 0.74 -4.02
C ASP A 50 8.51 2.10 -3.81
N ALA A 51 9.76 2.23 -4.29
CA ALA A 51 10.50 3.47 -4.29
C ALA A 51 9.91 4.48 -5.30
N GLU A 52 9.54 4.01 -6.49
CA GLU A 52 8.95 4.85 -7.54
C GLU A 52 7.58 5.42 -7.13
N ALA A 53 6.75 4.66 -6.42
CA ALA A 53 5.46 5.13 -5.91
C ALA A 53 5.59 6.33 -4.96
N CYS A 54 6.73 6.47 -4.29
CA CYS A 54 7.04 7.59 -3.40
C CYS A 54 7.52 8.84 -4.14
N LEU A 55 7.78 8.74 -5.44
CA LEU A 55 8.17 9.85 -6.28
C LEU A 55 6.93 10.58 -6.78
N GLN A 56 7.01 11.90 -6.84
CA GLN A 56 6.02 12.69 -7.56
C GLN A 56 6.27 12.49 -9.06
N SER A 57 5.70 11.44 -9.64
CA SER A 57 5.79 11.20 -11.08
C SER A 57 5.05 12.30 -11.84
N PRO A 58 5.61 12.87 -12.93
CA PRO A 58 4.76 13.53 -13.91
C PRO A 58 3.77 12.47 -14.43
N VAL A 59 2.47 12.79 -14.44
CA VAL A 59 1.45 11.91 -15.02
C VAL A 59 1.92 11.56 -16.43
N LYS A 60 2.30 10.29 -16.67
CA LYS A 60 2.60 9.84 -18.03
C LYS A 60 1.34 10.10 -18.85
N PRO A 61 1.36 10.97 -19.88
CA PRO A 61 0.19 11.17 -20.70
C PRO A 61 -0.21 9.79 -21.23
N ARG A 62 -1.50 9.48 -21.11
CA ARG A 62 -2.06 8.22 -21.59
C ARG A 62 -1.82 8.19 -23.10
N GLY A 63 -0.74 7.52 -23.50
CA GLY A 63 -0.36 7.34 -24.89
C GLY A 63 -1.50 6.63 -25.60
N GLU A 64 -2.02 7.32 -26.60
CA GLU A 64 -2.97 6.88 -27.60
C GLU A 64 -2.53 5.52 -28.16
N ARG A 65 -3.46 4.56 -28.16
CA ARG A 65 -3.37 3.33 -28.95
C ARG A 65 -4.20 3.51 -30.20
#